data_AF-A0A7I0NPH0-F1
#
_entry.id   AF-A0A7I0NPH0-F1
#
_cell.length_a   1.000
_cell.length_b   1.000
_cell.length_c   1.000
_cell.angle_alpha   90.00
_cell.angle_beta   90.00
_cell.angle_gamma   90.00
#
_symmetry.space_group_name_H-M   'P 1'
#
loop_
_entity.id
_entity.type
_entity.pdbx_description
1 polymer ?
#
loop_
_entity_poly.entity_id
_entity_poly.type
_entity_poly.pdbx_seq_one_letter_code
_entity_poly.pdbx_strand_id
1 'polypeptide(L)'
;MTSNSLSKLHVVLYIVSMYCISSFARQQTNEHESFSTSEDLKIIATEVQYDQALEQLIFSIQVKGTAGQTTPITYGKLDGAPVLGYVFPTTLSPIDVGFSATTGIVALAITSHPDFDDTPLWDENSNMNYTDDGIIWHPHWVILQEDKRVPGGFSVKQFSKGDSSIKLPPTNPGMPMFMDSPGYSVLKKENYIKVLVPKSRINNKTQFSFDAVTAYMQVNTSKKDIPMLGVYSVYSIASTNLSLPYTVTIK
;
A
#
# COMPACT_ATOMS: atom_id res chain seq x y z
N MET A 1 17.09 63.90 38.36
CA MET A 1 17.50 63.10 37.19
C MET A 1 17.48 61.64 37.63
N THR A 2 17.15 60.70 36.72
CA THR A 2 16.70 59.31 36.99
C THR A 2 15.42 59.23 37.86
N SER A 3 14.52 58.25 37.74
CA SER A 3 14.26 57.22 36.70
C SER A 3 12.80 56.68 36.83
N ASN A 4 12.28 55.99 35.80
CA ASN A 4 11.22 54.95 35.75
C ASN A 4 10.28 54.76 36.98
N SER A 5 8.96 54.56 36.86
CA SER A 5 8.17 53.84 35.84
C SER A 5 6.66 54.25 35.93
N LEU A 6 5.78 54.20 34.90
CA LEU A 6 5.17 53.02 34.26
C LEU A 6 4.71 51.95 35.27
N SER A 7 3.46 51.47 35.33
CA SER A 7 2.22 51.75 34.58
C SER A 7 1.01 51.39 35.50
N LYS A 8 -0.26 51.12 35.15
CA LYS A 8 -0.95 50.74 33.89
C LYS A 8 -2.47 50.88 34.13
N LEU A 9 -3.27 51.38 33.18
CA LEU A 9 -4.74 51.32 33.25
C LEU A 9 -5.37 51.42 31.84
N HIS A 10 -6.42 50.63 31.59
CA HIS A 10 -7.29 50.61 30.39
C HIS A 10 -6.65 50.73 28.99
N VAL A 11 -6.57 49.61 28.26
CA VAL A 11 -7.34 49.42 27.00
C VAL A 11 -7.74 47.94 26.94
N VAL A 12 -9.04 47.66 26.80
CA VAL A 12 -9.53 46.35 26.36
C VAL A 12 -9.67 46.41 24.84
N LEU A 13 -8.91 45.60 24.12
CA LEU A 13 -9.01 45.49 22.66
C LEU A 13 -9.27 44.03 22.28
N TYR A 14 -10.34 43.79 21.53
CA TYR A 14 -10.75 42.47 21.08
C TYR A 14 -9.73 41.91 20.08
N ILE A 15 -8.90 40.96 20.51
CA ILE A 15 -8.24 40.03 19.60
C ILE A 15 -9.27 38.94 19.28
N VAL A 16 -10.00 39.12 18.18
CA VAL A 16 -10.77 38.02 17.59
C VAL A 16 -9.77 36.98 17.12
N SER A 17 -9.71 35.84 17.81
CA SER A 17 -8.92 34.69 17.40
C SER A 17 -9.50 34.15 16.09
N MET A 18 -8.94 34.59 14.97
CA MET A 18 -9.22 34.04 13.66
C MET A 18 -8.65 32.62 13.61
N TYR A 19 -9.44 31.65 14.07
CA TYR A 19 -9.18 30.24 13.86
C TYR A 19 -9.16 30.00 12.34
N CYS A 20 -7.96 29.98 11.78
CA CYS A 20 -7.70 29.41 10.47
C CYS A 20 -7.93 27.90 10.56
N ILE A 21 -9.21 27.50 10.53
CA ILE A 21 -9.60 26.14 10.20
C ILE A 21 -9.05 25.90 8.79
N SER A 22 -7.90 25.24 8.71
CA SER A 22 -7.36 24.77 7.44
C SER A 22 -8.29 23.68 6.92
N SER A 23 -9.31 24.10 6.18
CA SER A 23 -10.21 23.25 5.43
C SER A 23 -9.41 22.55 4.33
N PHE A 24 -8.74 21.47 4.71
CA PHE A 24 -8.42 20.38 3.80
C PHE A 24 -9.73 19.96 3.16
N ALA A 25 -10.00 20.48 1.96
CA ALA A 25 -11.11 20.04 1.14
C ALA A 25 -10.95 18.53 0.98
N ARG A 26 -11.91 17.75 1.49
CA ARG A 26 -11.79 16.28 1.54
C ARG A 26 -11.57 15.79 0.12
N GLN A 27 -10.35 15.31 -0.12
CA GLN A 27 -9.89 14.89 -1.44
C GLN A 27 -10.85 13.83 -1.95
N GLN A 28 -11.50 14.10 -3.09
CA GLN A 28 -12.57 13.23 -3.59
C GLN A 28 -11.96 11.87 -3.98
N THR A 29 -12.33 10.83 -3.24
CA THR A 29 -11.98 9.45 -3.50
C THR A 29 -13.14 8.70 -4.15
N ASN A 30 -12.80 7.61 -4.84
CA ASN A 30 -13.73 6.57 -5.26
C ASN A 30 -13.72 5.41 -4.24
N GLU A 31 -13.63 5.75 -2.96
CA GLU A 31 -13.65 4.81 -1.83
C GLU A 31 -15.11 4.45 -1.52
N HIS A 32 -15.45 3.16 -1.51
CA HIS A 32 -16.80 2.74 -1.13
C HIS A 32 -16.95 2.75 0.39
N GLU A 33 -18.04 3.33 0.89
CA GLU A 33 -18.25 3.57 2.32
C GLU A 33 -18.15 2.31 3.19
N SER A 34 -18.56 1.15 2.66
CA SER A 34 -18.52 -0.14 3.35
C SER A 34 -17.11 -0.68 3.62
N PHE A 35 -16.07 -0.21 2.92
CA PHE A 35 -14.70 -0.68 3.17
C PHE A 35 -14.23 -0.31 4.58
N SER A 36 -14.62 0.87 5.07
CA SER A 36 -14.27 1.36 6.41
C SER A 36 -14.78 0.46 7.54
N THR A 37 -15.93 -0.19 7.33
CA THR A 37 -16.62 -1.07 8.29
C THR A 37 -16.50 -2.56 7.97
N SER A 38 -15.93 -2.94 6.81
CA SER A 38 -15.82 -4.34 6.40
C SER A 38 -14.89 -5.13 7.33
N GLU A 39 -15.41 -6.23 7.87
CA GLU A 39 -14.67 -7.18 8.72
C GLU A 39 -13.64 -7.98 7.92
N ASP A 40 -13.84 -8.13 6.60
CA ASP A 40 -12.88 -8.71 5.65
C ASP A 40 -11.57 -7.92 5.61
N LEU A 41 -11.61 -6.64 6.01
CA LEU A 41 -10.48 -5.74 6.05
C LEU A 41 -9.97 -5.47 7.48
N LYS A 42 -10.45 -6.21 8.50
CA LYS A 42 -9.97 -6.11 9.89
C LYS A 42 -9.02 -7.27 10.20
N ILE A 43 -7.71 -6.98 10.21
CA ILE A 43 -6.67 -7.96 10.52
C ILE A 43 -6.80 -8.38 12.00
N ILE A 44 -6.68 -9.68 12.25
CA ILE A 44 -6.63 -10.27 13.60
C ILE A 44 -5.31 -11.01 13.87
N ALA A 45 -4.61 -11.46 12.83
CA ALA A 45 -3.28 -12.04 12.92
C ALA A 45 -2.51 -11.88 11.59
N THR A 46 -1.19 -11.93 11.65
CA THR A 46 -0.30 -11.97 10.48
C THR A 46 0.90 -12.85 10.75
N GLU A 47 1.42 -13.51 9.72
CA GLU A 47 2.60 -14.38 9.81
C GLU A 47 3.35 -14.43 8.46
N VAL A 48 4.66 -14.64 8.49
CA VAL A 48 5.44 -15.07 7.33
C VAL A 48 6.24 -16.31 7.72
N GLN A 49 5.85 -17.47 7.19
CA GLN A 49 6.55 -18.74 7.43
C GLN A 49 7.53 -19.04 6.30
N TYR A 50 8.78 -19.33 6.60
CA TYR A 50 9.72 -19.95 5.66
C TYR A 50 9.57 -21.47 5.70
N ASP A 51 9.04 -22.03 4.61
CA ASP A 51 8.92 -23.48 4.39
C ASP A 51 10.24 -24.00 3.81
N GLN A 52 11.01 -24.73 4.63
CA GLN A 52 12.34 -25.20 4.23
C GLN A 52 12.31 -26.31 3.17
N ALA A 53 11.20 -27.07 3.07
CA ALA A 53 11.07 -28.18 2.13
C ALA A 53 10.67 -27.71 0.72
N LEU A 54 9.95 -26.58 0.65
CA LEU A 54 9.47 -25.97 -0.60
C LEU A 54 10.26 -24.71 -1.02
N GLU A 55 11.25 -24.31 -0.22
CA GLU A 55 12.16 -23.17 -0.48
C GLU A 55 11.44 -21.83 -0.75
N GLN A 56 10.32 -21.63 -0.05
CA GLN A 56 9.41 -20.48 -0.23
C GLN A 56 8.95 -19.89 1.10
N LEU A 57 8.52 -18.63 1.05
CA LEU A 57 7.92 -17.91 2.17
C LEU A 57 6.41 -17.79 1.95
N ILE A 58 5.65 -18.13 2.99
CA ILE A 58 4.19 -18.11 3.03
C ILE A 58 3.76 -16.88 3.82
N PHE A 59 3.59 -15.75 3.12
CA PHE A 59 3.02 -14.54 3.71
C PHE A 59 1.53 -14.79 3.95
N SER A 60 1.04 -14.52 5.17
CA SER A 60 -0.32 -14.82 5.60
C SER A 60 -0.92 -13.65 6.39
N ILE A 61 -2.11 -13.18 6.00
CA ILE A 61 -2.97 -12.31 6.80
C ILE A 61 -4.24 -13.07 7.15
N GLN A 62 -4.62 -13.01 8.43
CA GLN A 62 -5.91 -13.47 8.93
C GLN A 62 -6.79 -12.27 9.30
N VAL A 63 -8.05 -12.29 8.91
CA VAL A 63 -9.03 -11.22 9.15
C VAL A 63 -10.22 -11.69 9.98
N LYS A 64 -11.11 -10.77 10.36
CA LYS A 64 -12.32 -11.08 11.14
C LYS A 64 -13.50 -11.56 10.27
N GLY A 65 -13.58 -11.08 9.02
CA GLY A 65 -14.54 -11.51 8.00
C GLY A 65 -13.97 -12.60 7.07
N THR A 66 -14.31 -12.55 5.79
CA THR A 66 -13.85 -13.48 4.75
C THR A 66 -12.76 -12.81 3.91
N ALA A 67 -11.57 -13.39 3.85
CA ALA A 67 -10.42 -12.70 3.26
C ALA A 67 -10.54 -12.57 1.73
N GLY A 68 -10.42 -11.33 1.23
CA GLY A 68 -10.57 -11.01 -0.19
C GLY A 68 -11.98 -11.22 -0.76
N GLN A 69 -13.01 -11.16 0.10
CA GLN A 69 -14.43 -11.17 -0.29
C GLN A 69 -14.94 -9.76 -0.63
N THR A 70 -14.58 -8.75 0.17
CA THR A 70 -14.72 -7.33 -0.19
C THR A 70 -13.71 -6.95 -1.27
N THR A 71 -14.18 -6.61 -2.47
CA THR A 71 -13.39 -6.11 -3.63
C THR A 71 -13.81 -4.67 -4.00
N PRO A 72 -13.03 -3.94 -4.82
CA PRO A 72 -13.43 -2.62 -5.29
C PRO A 72 -14.60 -2.69 -6.28
N ILE A 73 -15.38 -1.60 -6.35
CA ILE A 73 -16.36 -1.38 -7.41
C ILE A 73 -15.66 -0.63 -8.55
N THR A 74 -15.91 -1.01 -9.80
CA THR A 74 -15.35 -0.33 -10.99
C THR A 74 -15.75 1.15 -11.06
N TYR A 75 -14.76 2.01 -11.34
CA TYR A 75 -14.94 3.41 -11.72
C TYR A 75 -14.93 3.60 -13.25
N GLY A 76 -14.52 2.58 -14.01
CA GLY A 76 -14.59 2.49 -15.47
C GLY A 76 -13.41 3.13 -16.22
N LYS A 77 -12.33 3.50 -15.52
CA LYS A 77 -11.09 4.04 -16.11
C LYS A 77 -9.92 4.08 -15.12
N LEU A 78 -8.70 4.02 -15.65
CA LEU A 78 -7.44 4.12 -14.90
C LEU A 78 -7.30 5.41 -14.05
N ASP A 79 -7.66 6.58 -14.58
CA ASP A 79 -7.56 7.84 -13.82
C ASP A 79 -8.69 7.94 -12.78
N GLY A 80 -8.36 7.62 -11.53
CA GLY A 80 -9.30 7.44 -10.43
C GLY A 80 -9.59 5.97 -10.06
N ALA A 81 -8.93 4.99 -10.69
CA ALA A 81 -9.17 3.58 -10.42
C ALA A 81 -9.00 3.24 -8.92
N PRO A 82 -9.97 2.57 -8.28
CA PRO A 82 -9.91 2.19 -6.88
C PRO A 82 -9.13 0.88 -6.71
N VAL A 83 -8.23 0.85 -5.72
CA VAL A 83 -7.40 -0.30 -5.41
C VAL A 83 -7.57 -0.65 -3.94
N LEU A 84 -7.92 -1.90 -3.63
CA LEU A 84 -7.82 -2.44 -2.27
C LEU A 84 -6.56 -3.28 -2.14
N GLY A 85 -5.92 -3.27 -0.96
CA GLY A 85 -4.69 -4.02 -0.72
C GLY A 85 -4.60 -4.64 0.68
N TYR A 86 -4.15 -5.90 0.73
CA TYR A 86 -3.55 -6.54 1.90
C TYR A 86 -2.04 -6.42 1.76
N VAL A 87 -1.41 -5.53 2.54
CA VAL A 87 -0.04 -5.10 2.34
C VAL A 87 0.84 -5.57 3.49
N PHE A 88 2.01 -6.12 3.17
CA PHE A 88 3.07 -6.47 4.11
C PHE A 88 4.27 -5.54 3.90
N PRO A 89 4.38 -4.41 4.64
CA PRO A 89 5.60 -3.62 4.71
C PRO A 89 6.72 -4.42 5.39
N THR A 90 7.93 -4.36 4.86
CA THR A 90 9.07 -5.18 5.30
C THR A 90 10.36 -4.37 5.47
N THR A 91 11.34 -4.95 6.16
CA THR A 91 12.74 -4.46 6.19
C THR A 91 13.62 -5.07 5.09
N LEU A 92 13.04 -5.60 4.00
CA LEU A 92 13.80 -5.99 2.81
C LEU A 92 14.38 -4.75 2.12
N SER A 93 15.48 -4.90 1.40
CA SER A 93 16.03 -3.83 0.56
C SER A 93 15.48 -3.92 -0.87
N PRO A 94 15.38 -2.81 -1.63
CA PRO A 94 14.83 -2.84 -2.99
C PRO A 94 15.54 -3.83 -3.93
N ILE A 95 16.86 -4.01 -3.75
CA ILE A 95 17.65 -4.96 -4.53
C ILE A 95 17.33 -6.42 -4.23
N ASP A 96 16.76 -6.73 -3.05
CA ASP A 96 16.39 -8.11 -2.72
C ASP A 96 15.20 -8.59 -3.56
N VAL A 97 14.28 -7.69 -3.88
CA VAL A 97 13.10 -7.92 -4.73
C VAL A 97 13.32 -7.54 -6.20
N GLY A 98 14.56 -7.28 -6.60
CA GLY A 98 14.95 -7.03 -7.99
C GLY A 98 14.83 -5.59 -8.52
N PHE A 99 14.51 -4.60 -7.67
CA PHE A 99 14.59 -3.19 -8.04
C PHE A 99 16.03 -2.65 -8.00
N SER A 100 16.31 -1.58 -8.75
CA SER A 100 17.49 -0.74 -8.52
C SER A 100 17.47 -0.15 -7.10
N ALA A 101 18.64 -0.08 -6.45
CA ALA A 101 18.78 0.47 -5.11
C ALA A 101 18.17 1.88 -5.00
N THR A 102 17.31 2.09 -4.00
CA THR A 102 16.59 3.34 -3.77
C THR A 102 16.18 3.46 -2.30
N THR A 103 15.69 4.62 -1.88
CA THR A 103 15.09 4.84 -0.55
C THR A 103 13.58 4.55 -0.53
N GLY A 104 13.08 3.99 0.56
CA GLY A 104 11.66 3.68 0.77
C GLY A 104 11.48 2.35 1.51
N ILE A 105 10.23 1.97 1.76
CA ILE A 105 9.87 0.71 2.41
C ILE A 105 9.50 -0.31 1.31
N VAL A 106 10.15 -1.47 1.29
CA VAL A 106 9.74 -2.59 0.42
C VAL A 106 8.47 -3.20 1.00
N ALA A 107 7.41 -3.26 0.21
CA ALA A 107 6.16 -3.90 0.61
C ALA A 107 5.70 -4.92 -0.43
N LEU A 108 5.18 -6.05 0.04
CA LEU A 108 4.39 -6.99 -0.76
C LEU A 108 2.93 -6.60 -0.62
N ALA A 109 2.29 -6.15 -1.70
CA ALA A 109 0.88 -5.79 -1.71
C ALA A 109 0.10 -6.87 -2.48
N ILE A 110 -0.85 -7.55 -1.83
CA ILE A 110 -1.85 -8.36 -2.53
C ILE A 110 -3.05 -7.46 -2.80
N THR A 111 -3.35 -7.21 -4.06
CA THR A 111 -4.24 -6.12 -4.54
C THR A 111 -5.40 -6.64 -5.37
N SER A 112 -6.40 -5.78 -5.53
CA SER A 112 -7.53 -5.95 -6.45
C SER A 112 -7.93 -4.57 -6.97
N HIS A 113 -8.11 -4.43 -8.28
CA HIS A 113 -8.45 -3.20 -9.02
C HIS A 113 -9.16 -3.48 -10.37
N PRO A 114 -10.49 -3.40 -10.44
CA PRO A 114 -11.27 -3.83 -11.60
C PRO A 114 -11.18 -2.93 -12.86
N ASP A 115 -10.42 -1.83 -12.84
CA ASP A 115 -10.40 -0.81 -13.90
C ASP A 115 -9.16 -0.83 -14.80
N PHE A 116 -8.19 -1.70 -14.50
CA PHE A 116 -7.02 -1.94 -15.33
C PHE A 116 -6.41 -3.30 -15.00
N ASP A 117 -5.79 -3.90 -16.03
CA ASP A 117 -4.98 -5.10 -15.92
C ASP A 117 -3.50 -4.68 -15.93
N ASP A 118 -2.73 -5.23 -15.00
CA ASP A 118 -1.28 -5.03 -14.89
C ASP A 118 -0.54 -6.34 -14.57
N THR A 119 -1.21 -7.47 -14.80
CA THR A 119 -0.71 -8.85 -14.75
C THR A 119 -0.70 -9.55 -16.13
N PRO A 120 -0.47 -8.88 -17.30
CA PRO A 120 -0.78 -9.40 -18.64
C PRO A 120 0.09 -10.57 -19.16
N LEU A 121 0.86 -11.21 -18.28
CA LEU A 121 1.56 -12.49 -18.50
C LEU A 121 0.85 -13.67 -17.82
N TRP A 122 -0.16 -13.40 -17.00
CA TRP A 122 -0.85 -14.32 -16.12
C TRP A 122 -2.35 -14.35 -16.44
N ASP A 123 -3.00 -15.44 -16.04
CA ASP A 123 -4.42 -15.72 -16.21
C ASP A 123 -4.91 -16.16 -14.82
N GLU A 124 -5.13 -15.16 -13.96
CA GLU A 124 -5.36 -15.33 -12.52
C GLU A 124 -6.63 -16.14 -12.20
N ASN A 125 -7.62 -16.17 -13.11
CA ASN A 125 -8.84 -16.96 -12.98
C ASN A 125 -8.92 -18.22 -13.88
N SER A 126 -7.96 -18.41 -14.79
CA SER A 126 -7.88 -19.54 -15.74
C SER A 126 -9.01 -19.59 -16.78
N ASN A 127 -9.43 -18.41 -17.28
CA ASN A 127 -10.41 -18.27 -18.38
C ASN A 127 -9.78 -18.10 -19.77
N MET A 128 -8.44 -18.00 -19.85
CA MET A 128 -7.65 -17.68 -21.05
C MET A 128 -7.79 -16.24 -21.57
N ASN A 129 -8.25 -15.30 -20.73
CA ASN A 129 -8.38 -13.87 -21.02
C ASN A 129 -7.55 -13.00 -20.06
N TYR A 130 -6.24 -12.94 -20.34
CA TYR A 130 -5.15 -12.14 -19.76
C TYR A 130 -5.37 -10.60 -19.81
N THR A 131 -6.62 -10.13 -19.74
CA THR A 131 -7.03 -8.72 -19.77
C THR A 131 -8.28 -8.39 -18.92
N ASP A 132 -8.91 -9.37 -18.24
CA ASP A 132 -10.03 -9.14 -17.31
C ASP A 132 -9.74 -9.51 -15.83
N ASP A 133 -8.48 -9.82 -15.51
CA ASP A 133 -8.07 -10.38 -14.23
C ASP A 133 -7.82 -9.36 -13.11
N GLY A 134 -7.79 -8.06 -13.40
CA GLY A 134 -7.49 -7.00 -12.42
C GLY A 134 -8.38 -6.99 -11.16
N ILE A 135 -9.60 -7.54 -11.21
CA ILE A 135 -10.46 -7.70 -10.01
C ILE A 135 -10.07 -8.89 -9.12
N ILE A 136 -9.37 -9.90 -9.66
CA ILE A 136 -8.83 -11.03 -8.90
C ILE A 136 -7.71 -10.53 -7.97
N TRP A 137 -7.41 -11.30 -6.93
CA TRP A 137 -6.38 -10.92 -5.96
C TRP A 137 -5.02 -11.44 -6.37
N HIS A 138 -4.15 -10.56 -6.86
CA HIS A 138 -2.80 -10.85 -7.31
C HIS A 138 -1.77 -10.03 -6.50
N PRO A 139 -0.45 -10.34 -6.58
CA PRO A 139 0.55 -9.68 -5.75
C PRO A 139 1.49 -8.75 -6.53
N HIS A 140 1.93 -7.66 -5.89
CA HIS A 140 3.03 -6.82 -6.34
C HIS A 140 4.11 -6.64 -5.28
N TRP A 141 5.36 -6.52 -5.72
CA TRP A 141 6.35 -5.77 -4.95
C TRP A 141 6.22 -4.28 -5.26
N VAL A 142 6.24 -3.43 -4.25
CA VAL A 142 6.29 -1.97 -4.42
C VAL A 142 7.29 -1.33 -3.46
N ILE A 143 7.80 -0.14 -3.83
CA ILE A 143 8.49 0.74 -2.90
C ILE A 143 7.53 1.83 -2.43
N LEU A 144 7.18 1.81 -1.14
CA LEU A 144 6.41 2.87 -0.50
C LEU A 144 7.32 4.01 -0.01
N GLN A 145 6.80 5.23 -0.06
CA GLN A 145 7.42 6.43 0.50
C GLN A 145 6.36 7.25 1.26
N GLU A 146 6.77 8.03 2.27
CA GLU A 146 5.89 9.03 2.87
C GLU A 146 5.42 10.03 1.81
N ASP A 147 4.11 10.33 1.80
CA ASP A 147 3.52 11.32 0.89
C ASP A 147 2.38 12.07 1.56
N LYS A 148 2.60 13.37 1.81
CA LYS A 148 1.66 14.28 2.48
C LYS A 148 0.58 14.82 1.52
N ARG A 149 0.58 14.38 0.26
CA ARG A 149 -0.42 14.72 -0.79
C ARG A 149 -1.68 13.85 -0.75
N VAL A 150 -1.72 12.85 0.12
CA VAL A 150 -2.86 11.94 0.32
C VAL A 150 -3.10 11.66 1.82
N PRO A 151 -4.35 11.48 2.26
CA PRO A 151 -4.69 11.37 3.68
C PRO A 151 -4.13 10.12 4.38
N GLY A 152 -3.82 9.05 3.64
CA GLY A 152 -3.17 7.85 4.18
C GLY A 152 -1.65 8.00 4.37
N GLY A 153 -1.06 9.14 4.00
CA GLY A 153 0.32 9.50 4.32
C GLY A 153 1.42 8.78 3.53
N PHE A 154 1.08 7.92 2.57
CA PHE A 154 2.04 7.13 1.77
C PHE A 154 1.66 7.09 0.28
N SER A 155 2.66 6.92 -0.58
CA SER A 155 2.48 6.59 -2.01
C SER A 155 3.43 5.47 -2.45
N VAL A 156 3.12 4.82 -3.58
CA VAL A 156 4.17 4.11 -4.34
C VAL A 156 5.14 5.14 -4.91
N LYS A 157 6.43 4.82 -4.89
CA LYS A 157 7.51 5.72 -5.33
C LYS A 157 7.54 5.82 -6.85
N GLN A 158 7.36 7.03 -7.36
CA GLN A 158 7.42 7.34 -8.79
C GLN A 158 8.87 7.54 -9.27
N PHE A 159 9.10 7.42 -10.57
CA PHE A 159 10.34 7.86 -11.24
C PHE A 159 10.03 8.52 -12.59
N SER A 160 11.02 9.17 -13.21
CA SER A 160 10.86 9.82 -14.51
C SER A 160 10.74 8.77 -15.63
N LYS A 161 9.62 8.74 -16.37
CA LYS A 161 9.42 7.74 -17.44
C LYS A 161 10.57 7.81 -18.46
N GLY A 162 11.30 6.70 -18.63
CA GLY A 162 12.48 6.60 -19.49
C GLY A 162 13.83 6.79 -18.80
N ASP A 163 13.86 6.97 -17.47
CA ASP A 163 15.11 7.00 -16.69
C ASP A 163 15.81 5.63 -16.72
N SER A 164 16.95 5.58 -17.42
CA SER A 164 17.74 4.36 -17.64
C SER A 164 18.62 3.95 -16.46
N SER A 165 18.65 4.74 -15.37
CA SER A 165 19.28 4.33 -14.11
C SER A 165 18.39 3.38 -13.31
N ILE A 166 17.07 3.47 -13.51
CA ILE A 166 16.07 2.64 -12.84
C ILE A 166 16.08 1.24 -13.43
N LYS A 167 16.08 0.24 -12.55
CA LYS A 167 15.91 -1.18 -12.91
C LYS A 167 14.71 -1.72 -12.16
N LEU A 168 13.85 -2.42 -12.88
CA LEU A 168 12.66 -3.08 -12.36
C LEU A 168 12.73 -4.56 -12.77
N PRO A 169 12.05 -5.47 -12.07
CA PRO A 169 11.95 -6.86 -12.50
C PRO A 169 11.28 -6.99 -13.88
N PRO A 170 11.50 -8.10 -14.62
CA PRO A 170 10.94 -8.29 -15.96
C PRO A 170 9.40 -8.31 -16.01
N THR A 171 8.76 -8.49 -14.86
CA THR A 171 7.32 -8.57 -14.62
C THR A 171 6.70 -7.20 -14.25
N ASN A 172 7.38 -6.08 -14.52
CA ASN A 172 6.81 -4.73 -14.36
C ASN A 172 5.82 -4.37 -15.51
N PRO A 173 4.64 -3.78 -15.21
CA PRO A 173 3.62 -3.41 -16.20
C PRO A 173 3.87 -2.10 -16.98
N GLY A 174 5.05 -1.47 -16.86
CA GLY A 174 5.41 -0.25 -17.60
C GLY A 174 4.87 1.07 -17.02
N MET A 175 4.21 1.04 -15.85
CA MET A 175 3.89 2.25 -15.08
C MET A 175 5.18 2.89 -14.52
N PRO A 176 5.35 4.22 -14.54
CA PRO A 176 6.56 4.92 -14.10
C PRO A 176 6.67 5.03 -12.56
N MET A 177 6.52 3.90 -11.88
CA MET A 177 6.66 3.77 -10.42
C MET A 177 7.28 2.42 -10.05
N PHE A 178 7.95 2.36 -8.90
CA PHE A 178 8.64 1.18 -8.41
C PHE A 178 7.65 0.07 -8.04
N MET A 179 7.45 -0.84 -8.99
CA MET A 179 6.41 -1.87 -8.98
C MET A 179 6.85 -3.11 -9.77
N ASP A 180 6.45 -4.30 -9.34
CA ASP A 180 6.59 -5.59 -10.02
C ASP A 180 5.25 -6.34 -9.94
N SER A 181 4.80 -7.03 -10.99
CA SER A 181 3.58 -7.86 -11.02
C SER A 181 3.90 -9.35 -11.22
N PRO A 182 4.51 -10.02 -10.23
CA PRO A 182 4.86 -11.42 -10.32
C PRO A 182 3.66 -12.36 -10.10
N GLY A 183 3.54 -13.40 -10.93
CA GLY A 183 2.52 -14.45 -10.80
C GLY A 183 2.78 -15.41 -9.63
N TYR A 184 2.88 -14.91 -8.40
CA TYR A 184 2.92 -15.72 -7.19
C TYR A 184 1.50 -16.18 -6.82
N SER A 185 1.34 -17.46 -6.51
CA SER A 185 0.02 -18.02 -6.18
C SER A 185 -0.58 -17.37 -4.94
N VAL A 186 -1.72 -16.70 -5.11
CA VAL A 186 -2.55 -16.15 -4.03
C VAL A 186 -3.61 -17.17 -3.64
N LEU A 187 -3.73 -17.42 -2.34
CA LEU A 187 -4.62 -18.42 -1.74
C LEU A 187 -5.59 -17.70 -0.80
N LYS A 188 -6.88 -17.66 -1.18
CA LYS A 188 -7.97 -17.21 -0.31
C LYS A 188 -8.70 -18.42 0.25
N LYS A 189 -8.79 -18.54 1.58
CA LYS A 189 -9.59 -19.57 2.25
C LYS A 189 -10.14 -19.05 3.57
N GLU A 190 -11.47 -19.10 3.71
CA GLU A 190 -12.17 -18.65 4.92
C GLU A 190 -11.72 -17.22 5.30
N ASN A 191 -11.13 -17.03 6.48
CA ASN A 191 -10.62 -15.73 6.91
C ASN A 191 -9.11 -15.52 6.68
N TYR A 192 -8.47 -16.32 5.82
CA TYR A 192 -7.06 -16.16 5.41
C TYR A 192 -6.90 -15.76 3.95
N ILE A 193 -6.03 -14.77 3.71
CA ILE A 193 -5.37 -14.56 2.43
C ILE A 193 -3.88 -14.83 2.59
N LYS A 194 -3.30 -15.59 1.66
CA LYS A 194 -1.88 -15.98 1.67
C LYS A 194 -1.28 -15.82 0.28
N VAL A 195 0.04 -15.61 0.21
CA VAL A 195 0.80 -15.62 -1.05
C VAL A 195 2.11 -16.39 -0.88
N LEU A 196 2.44 -17.20 -1.89
CA LEU A 196 3.62 -18.07 -1.91
C LEU A 196 4.77 -17.43 -2.68
N VAL A 197 5.81 -17.00 -1.96
CA VAL A 197 6.97 -16.27 -2.52
C VAL A 197 8.21 -17.17 -2.49
N PRO A 198 8.69 -17.72 -3.63
CA PRO A 198 9.94 -18.49 -3.66
C PRO A 198 11.12 -17.65 -3.16
N LYS A 199 11.98 -18.19 -2.27
CA LYS A 199 13.06 -17.38 -1.66
C LYS A 199 14.02 -16.78 -2.69
N SER A 200 14.18 -17.45 -3.83
CA SER A 200 15.00 -17.00 -4.97
C SER A 200 14.49 -15.69 -5.59
N ARG A 201 13.21 -15.35 -5.43
CA ARG A 201 12.60 -14.08 -5.85
C ARG A 201 12.79 -12.93 -4.86
N ILE A 202 13.31 -13.23 -3.66
CA ILE A 202 13.68 -12.24 -2.64
C ILE A 202 15.16 -12.38 -2.24
N ASN A 203 16.04 -12.63 -3.22
CA ASN A 203 17.50 -12.73 -3.03
C ASN A 203 17.93 -13.72 -1.91
N ASN A 204 17.18 -14.82 -1.79
CA ASN A 204 17.34 -15.86 -0.76
C ASN A 204 17.22 -15.35 0.69
N LYS A 205 16.59 -14.20 0.92
CA LYS A 205 16.29 -13.71 2.27
C LYS A 205 15.23 -14.59 2.93
N THR A 206 15.55 -15.11 4.11
CA THR A 206 14.64 -15.92 4.94
C THR A 206 14.44 -15.31 6.34
N GLN A 207 14.99 -14.12 6.57
CA GLN A 207 14.95 -13.38 7.83
C GLN A 207 14.88 -11.88 7.54
N PHE A 208 13.79 -11.25 7.98
CA PHE A 208 13.51 -9.82 7.96
C PHE A 208 12.37 -9.53 8.94
N SER A 209 12.16 -8.26 9.29
CA SER A 209 10.98 -7.83 10.03
C SER A 209 9.89 -7.33 9.09
N PHE A 210 8.62 -7.44 9.50
CA PHE A 210 7.46 -7.05 8.72
C PHE A 210 6.28 -6.59 9.59
N ASP A 211 5.28 -6.01 8.94
CA ASP A 211 3.96 -5.71 9.48
C ASP A 211 2.86 -6.18 8.52
N ALA A 212 1.59 -5.97 8.87
CA ALA A 212 0.48 -6.15 7.95
C ALA A 212 -0.52 -5.00 8.05
N VAL A 213 -1.02 -4.54 6.89
CA VAL A 213 -1.90 -3.39 6.74
C VAL A 213 -3.00 -3.72 5.73
N THR A 214 -4.25 -3.35 6.01
CA THR A 214 -5.30 -3.28 5.00
C THR A 214 -5.57 -1.83 4.63
N ALA A 215 -5.58 -1.53 3.33
CA ALA A 215 -5.67 -0.17 2.84
C ALA A 215 -6.52 -0.04 1.57
N TYR A 216 -7.07 1.15 1.39
CA TYR A 216 -7.57 1.65 0.12
C TYR A 216 -6.58 2.66 -0.47
N MET A 217 -6.26 2.43 -1.74
CA MET A 217 -5.40 3.23 -2.57
C MET A 217 -6.19 3.65 -3.81
N GLN A 218 -5.73 4.71 -4.48
CA GLN A 218 -6.37 5.15 -5.72
C GLN A 218 -5.32 5.60 -6.73
N VAL A 219 -5.53 5.22 -7.99
CA VAL A 219 -4.73 5.67 -9.12
C VAL A 219 -5.11 7.11 -9.50
N ASN A 220 -4.12 7.89 -9.92
CA ASN A 220 -4.28 9.21 -10.52
C ASN A 220 -3.25 9.39 -11.65
N THR A 221 -3.68 9.87 -12.81
CA THR A 221 -2.80 10.15 -13.96
C THR A 221 -2.95 11.58 -14.49
N SER A 222 -3.97 12.33 -14.03
CA SER A 222 -4.26 13.69 -14.50
C SER A 222 -3.74 14.82 -13.59
N LYS A 223 -3.69 14.64 -12.26
CA LYS A 223 -3.37 15.70 -11.28
C LYS A 223 -1.92 15.57 -10.79
N LYS A 224 -1.15 16.66 -10.86
CA LYS A 224 0.30 16.71 -10.52
C LYS A 224 0.58 16.83 -9.03
N ASP A 225 -0.37 17.40 -8.31
CA ASP A 225 -0.40 17.61 -6.86
C ASP A 225 -0.78 16.34 -6.06
N ILE A 226 -0.96 15.20 -6.75
CA ILE A 226 -1.33 13.91 -6.19
C ILE A 226 -0.35 12.84 -6.72
N PRO A 227 0.02 11.78 -5.97
CA PRO A 227 0.78 10.63 -6.48
C PRO A 227 0.05 9.85 -7.57
N MET A 228 0.78 9.04 -8.33
CA MET A 228 0.23 8.11 -9.33
C MET A 228 -0.58 6.98 -8.68
N LEU A 229 -0.10 6.45 -7.56
CA LEU A 229 -0.83 5.51 -6.70
C LEU A 229 -0.56 5.90 -5.24
N GLY A 230 -1.58 6.48 -4.60
CA GLY A 230 -1.51 6.96 -3.22
C GLY A 230 -2.38 6.14 -2.28
N VAL A 231 -1.98 6.03 -1.01
CA VAL A 231 -2.78 5.47 0.09
C VAL A 231 -3.71 6.57 0.62
N TYR A 232 -5.01 6.31 0.65
CA TYR A 232 -6.01 7.28 1.10
C TYR A 232 -6.61 6.90 2.46
N SER A 233 -6.94 5.62 2.65
CA SER A 233 -7.54 5.11 3.89
C SER A 233 -6.85 3.83 4.33
N VAL A 234 -6.63 3.69 5.65
CA VAL A 234 -6.06 2.50 6.28
C VAL A 234 -7.10 1.93 7.25
N TYR A 235 -7.43 0.66 7.10
CA TYR A 235 -8.57 0.03 7.77
C TYR A 235 -8.18 -0.84 8.97
N SER A 236 -6.95 -1.34 8.98
CA SER A 236 -6.34 -2.12 10.05
C SER A 236 -4.81 -2.14 9.88
N ILE A 237 -4.09 -2.19 11.00
CA ILE A 237 -2.63 -2.40 11.07
C ILE A 237 -2.40 -3.44 12.16
N ALA A 238 -1.69 -4.53 11.88
CA ALA A 238 -1.51 -5.63 12.83
C ALA A 238 -0.80 -5.18 14.11
N SER A 239 0.28 -4.40 13.98
CA SER A 239 0.97 -3.78 15.13
C SER A 239 0.26 -2.56 15.75
N THR A 240 -0.89 -2.14 15.20
CA THR A 240 -1.57 -0.84 15.48
C THR A 240 -0.78 0.42 15.11
N ASN A 241 0.56 0.41 15.12
CA ASN A 241 1.41 1.60 14.98
C ASN A 241 2.41 1.57 13.80
N LEU A 242 2.39 0.52 12.98
CA LEU A 242 3.28 0.27 11.84
C LEU A 242 4.77 0.17 12.22
N SER A 243 5.08 -0.42 13.38
CA SER A 243 6.45 -0.60 13.87
C SER A 243 7.22 -1.78 13.27
N LEU A 244 6.60 -2.58 12.39
CA LEU A 244 7.16 -3.82 11.83
C LEU A 244 7.70 -4.79 12.92
N PRO A 245 6.89 -5.16 13.95
CA PRO A 245 7.38 -5.92 15.10
C PRO A 245 7.48 -7.45 14.84
N TYR A 246 6.94 -7.94 13.74
CA TYR A 246 6.90 -9.38 13.42
C TYR A 246 8.15 -9.80 12.65
N THR A 247 8.56 -11.06 12.79
CA THR A 247 9.74 -11.65 12.12
C THR A 247 9.39 -12.99 11.48
N VAL A 248 10.15 -13.38 10.45
CA VAL A 248 9.91 -14.64 9.71
C VAL A 248 10.12 -15.87 10.60
N THR A 249 9.07 -16.68 10.73
CA THR A 249 9.10 -17.98 11.42
C THR A 249 9.62 -19.09 10.49
N ILE A 250 10.10 -20.20 11.06
CA ILE A 250 10.49 -21.39 10.30
C ILE A 250 9.43 -22.46 10.51
N LYS A 251 9.10 -23.19 9.44
CA LYS A 251 8.12 -24.29 9.39
C LYS A 251 8.81 -25.61 9.01
#